data_AF-A0A8J7WXE9-F1
#
_entry.id   AF-A0A8J7WXE9-F1
#
_cell.length_a   1.000
_cell.length_b   1.000
_cell.length_c   1.000
_cell.angle_alpha   90.00
_cell.angle_beta   90.00
_cell.angle_gamma   90.00
#
_symmetry.space_group_name_H-M   'P 1'
#
loop_
_entity.id
_entity.type
_entity.pdbx_description
1 polymer ?
#
loop_
_entity_poly.entity_id
_entity_poly.type
_entity_poly.pdbx_seq_one_letter_code
_entity_poly.pdbx_strand_id
1 'polypeptide(L)'
;MSFHMPDFMDSGSSASCFLLLGYISYLLGANYLSNMQLHSTAQERFILEVEQQAKSIGYYFSERIRDLDRLAERPEVKNYFANKALGMTMKYGLAASLERIHNLFENFQQRHRGYKSTHWNRIVFLNTQGEDLVVVEDNRQQTWDPNKFLFKELLVQKTQIVSMSSRHERTAIISGPVFFKGRHAGQLVAWCSIEGILHTPDIQVANSVKQYWALMGSEQILSLSDQESPVPLESLHSWVSIHAAQNSSNYIHRYDGYIAACAPVKGTPYRFVSVLPSRFVFGNTHPWRFFIGILATIGLGLLVLMVILRHREQRDHLSKLKESQERLEVALQGGNLGIWDWNVQTGIINFNDRCKQILGYELQGNEVHINSWNDRIHPEKVKSSLSLMLVLWSARWASRRYLPQPQPRSGPEKSLPVEPSAPYMPNRRIKSRLYPPRICIKQTSFFRRLFHSR
;
A
#
# COMPACT_ATOMS: atom_id res chain seq x y z
N MET A 1 23.88 42.35 -14.75
CA MET A 1 22.55 42.00 -14.20
C MET A 1 22.73 41.07 -13.02
N SER A 2 22.84 41.64 -11.83
CA SER A 2 22.85 40.92 -10.56
C SER A 2 21.43 40.49 -10.23
N PHE A 3 21.17 39.18 -10.24
CA PHE A 3 19.90 38.61 -9.79
C PHE A 3 19.75 38.87 -8.29
N HIS A 4 18.98 39.89 -7.94
CA HIS A 4 18.44 40.07 -6.60
C HIS A 4 17.33 39.03 -6.42
N MET A 5 17.58 37.96 -5.66
CA MET A 5 16.50 37.12 -5.14
C MET A 5 15.78 37.92 -4.04
N PRO A 6 14.45 38.13 -4.13
CA PRO A 6 13.71 38.80 -3.08
C PRO A 6 13.60 37.92 -1.83
N ASP A 7 13.69 38.54 -0.66
CA ASP A 7 13.45 37.95 0.67
C ASP A 7 12.03 37.36 0.75
N PHE A 8 11.89 36.07 0.45
CA PHE A 8 10.59 35.39 0.37
C PHE A 8 10.23 34.59 1.64
N MET A 9 10.75 34.98 2.82
CA MET A 9 10.42 34.33 4.09
C MET A 9 10.00 35.32 5.18
N ASP A 10 8.79 35.84 4.99
CA ASP A 10 7.91 36.31 6.07
C ASP A 10 7.31 35.11 6.82
N SER A 11 6.92 35.31 8.08
CA SER A 11 6.32 34.30 8.98
C SER A 11 5.17 33.51 8.34
N GLY A 12 4.42 34.13 7.41
CA GLY A 12 3.37 33.49 6.62
C GLY A 12 3.85 32.32 5.73
N SER A 13 5.06 32.38 5.17
CA SER A 13 5.61 31.33 4.30
C SER A 13 5.83 29.99 5.03
N SER A 14 6.28 30.06 6.29
CA SER A 14 6.48 28.87 7.12
C SER A 14 5.15 28.22 7.51
N ALA A 15 4.13 29.03 7.80
CA ALA A 15 2.78 28.54 8.07
C ALA A 15 2.17 27.87 6.85
N SER A 16 2.33 28.44 5.65
CA SER A 16 1.89 27.82 4.40
C SER A 16 2.55 26.47 4.13
N CYS A 17 3.83 26.30 4.50
CA CYS A 17 4.54 25.03 4.31
C CYS A 17 4.03 23.94 5.26
N PHE A 18 3.76 24.27 6.52
CA PHE A 18 3.14 23.34 7.47
C PHE A 18 1.70 22.97 7.08
N LEU A 19 0.92 23.93 6.58
CA LEU A 19 -0.42 23.69 6.06
C LEU A 19 -0.38 22.75 4.85
N LEU A 20 0.58 22.93 3.95
CA LEU A 20 0.74 22.07 2.77
C LEU A 20 1.17 20.65 3.17
N LEU A 21 2.09 20.49 4.12
CA LEU A 21 2.46 19.17 4.66
C LEU A 21 1.30 18.48 5.38
N GLY A 22 0.53 19.23 6.18
CA GLY A 22 -0.69 18.74 6.82
C GLY A 22 -1.73 18.30 5.79
N TYR A 23 -1.90 19.07 4.72
CA TYR A 23 -2.80 18.73 3.62
C TYR A 23 -2.34 17.50 2.84
N ILE A 24 -1.06 17.36 2.53
CA ILE A 24 -0.51 16.16 1.87
C ILE A 24 -0.67 14.93 2.77
N SER A 25 -0.39 15.05 4.07
CA SER A 25 -0.59 13.97 5.05
C SER A 25 -2.07 13.55 5.12
N TYR A 26 -2.97 14.53 5.14
CA TYR A 26 -4.41 14.29 5.08
C TYR A 26 -4.82 13.58 3.78
N LEU A 27 -4.33 14.02 2.61
CA LEU A 27 -4.61 13.37 1.33
C LEU A 27 -4.08 11.93 1.30
N LEU A 28 -2.88 11.67 1.82
CA LEU A 28 -2.31 10.32 1.93
C LEU A 28 -3.15 9.43 2.84
N GLY A 29 -3.56 9.94 4.00
CA GLY A 29 -4.43 9.21 4.94
C GLY A 29 -5.80 8.91 4.34
N ALA A 30 -6.43 9.90 3.70
CA ALA A 30 -7.71 9.73 3.02
C ALA A 30 -7.61 8.72 1.86
N ASN A 31 -6.54 8.77 1.07
CA ASN A 31 -6.30 7.81 -0.01
C ASN A 31 -6.05 6.39 0.51
N TYR A 32 -5.31 6.25 1.61
CA TYR A 32 -5.10 4.96 2.28
C TYR A 32 -6.41 4.36 2.80
N LEU A 33 -7.22 5.15 3.51
CA LEU A 33 -8.54 4.74 3.98
C LEU A 33 -9.45 4.33 2.82
N SER A 34 -9.45 5.10 1.73
CA SER A 34 -10.22 4.78 0.53
C SER A 34 -9.77 3.46 -0.12
N ASN A 35 -8.46 3.20 -0.23
CA ASN A 35 -7.96 1.93 -0.75
C ASN A 35 -8.31 0.74 0.16
N MET A 36 -8.23 0.91 1.48
CA MET A 36 -8.63 -0.13 2.42
C MET A 36 -10.12 -0.47 2.28
N GLN A 37 -10.98 0.53 2.11
CA GLN A 37 -12.41 0.33 1.84
C GLN A 37 -12.64 -0.35 0.48
N LEU A 38 -11.91 0.05 -0.56
CA LEU A 38 -12.00 -0.61 -1.87
C LEU A 38 -11.62 -2.10 -1.77
N HIS A 39 -10.59 -2.45 -0.99
CA HIS A 39 -10.21 -3.85 -0.79
C HIS A 39 -11.29 -4.66 -0.05
N SER A 40 -11.91 -4.12 1.01
CA SER A 40 -12.99 -4.82 1.71
C SER A 40 -14.22 -4.99 0.82
N THR A 41 -14.61 -3.94 0.09
CA THR A 41 -15.75 -4.00 -0.85
C THR A 41 -15.48 -4.95 -2.01
N ALA A 42 -14.24 -5.03 -2.52
CA ALA A 42 -13.87 -5.97 -3.56
C ALA A 42 -13.98 -7.43 -3.10
N GLN A 43 -13.60 -7.73 -1.85
CA GLN A 43 -13.78 -9.06 -1.27
C GLN A 43 -15.25 -9.44 -1.10
N GLU A 44 -16.07 -8.52 -0.56
CA GLU A 44 -17.51 -8.74 -0.41
C GLU A 44 -18.19 -8.96 -1.76
N ARG A 45 -17.85 -8.14 -2.76
CA ARG A 45 -18.35 -8.29 -4.12
C ARG A 45 -18.00 -9.65 -4.73
N PHE A 46 -16.76 -10.12 -4.52
CA PHE A 46 -16.36 -11.44 -4.99
C PHE A 46 -17.17 -12.56 -4.33
N ILE A 47 -17.43 -12.48 -3.01
CA ILE A 47 -18.30 -13.45 -2.33
C ILE A 47 -19.71 -13.44 -2.93
N LEU A 48 -20.29 -12.25 -3.14
CA LEU A 48 -21.64 -12.09 -3.70
C LEU A 48 -21.74 -12.66 -5.12
N GLU A 49 -20.70 -12.48 -5.93
CA GLU A 49 -20.63 -13.04 -7.29
C GLU A 49 -20.58 -14.58 -7.25
N VAL A 50 -19.76 -15.15 -6.35
CA VAL A 50 -19.68 -16.61 -6.15
C VAL A 50 -21.00 -17.17 -5.62
N GLU A 51 -21.70 -16.46 -4.73
CA GLU A 51 -23.05 -16.83 -4.31
C GLU A 51 -24.05 -16.80 -5.48
N GLN A 52 -23.99 -15.77 -6.32
CA GLN A 52 -24.89 -15.64 -7.47
C GLN A 52 -24.67 -16.80 -8.43
N GLN A 53 -23.41 -17.13 -8.74
CA GLN A 53 -23.05 -18.30 -9.55
C GLN A 53 -23.58 -19.60 -8.90
N ALA A 54 -23.39 -19.79 -7.60
CA ALA A 54 -23.91 -20.96 -6.88
C ALA A 54 -25.45 -21.03 -6.90
N LYS A 55 -26.15 -19.90 -6.79
CA LYS A 55 -27.62 -19.82 -6.91
C LYS A 55 -28.08 -20.21 -8.30
N SER A 56 -27.44 -19.70 -9.36
CA SER A 56 -27.78 -20.03 -10.74
C SER A 56 -27.59 -21.53 -11.04
N ILE A 57 -26.50 -22.13 -10.54
CA ILE A 57 -26.29 -23.58 -10.60
C ILE A 57 -27.38 -24.33 -9.80
N GLY A 58 -27.73 -23.83 -8.61
CA GLY A 58 -28.80 -24.40 -7.79
C GLY A 58 -30.16 -24.36 -8.47
N TYR A 59 -30.48 -23.28 -9.19
CA TYR A 59 -31.70 -23.17 -9.99
C TYR A 59 -31.71 -24.19 -11.13
N TYR A 60 -30.59 -24.37 -11.82
CA TYR A 60 -30.44 -25.36 -12.88
C TYR A 60 -30.78 -26.78 -12.38
N PHE A 61 -30.19 -27.19 -11.26
CA PHE A 61 -30.48 -28.51 -10.68
C PHE A 61 -31.89 -28.63 -10.11
N SER A 62 -32.37 -27.57 -9.46
CA SER A 62 -33.74 -27.55 -8.91
C SER A 62 -34.79 -27.72 -10.01
N GLU A 63 -34.55 -27.19 -11.20
CA GLU A 63 -35.42 -27.40 -12.35
C GLU A 63 -35.43 -28.86 -12.78
N ARG A 64 -34.26 -29.49 -12.94
CA ARG A 64 -34.15 -30.92 -13.32
C ARG A 64 -34.74 -31.87 -12.27
N ILE A 65 -34.54 -31.58 -10.99
CA ILE A 65 -35.15 -32.33 -9.87
C ILE A 65 -36.67 -32.24 -9.97
N ARG A 66 -37.23 -31.02 -10.17
CA ARG A 66 -38.68 -30.83 -10.34
C ARG A 66 -39.22 -31.50 -11.60
N ASP A 67 -38.45 -31.52 -12.68
CA ASP A 67 -38.85 -32.21 -13.91
C ASP A 67 -39.01 -33.71 -13.67
N LEU A 68 -38.08 -34.31 -12.91
CA LEU A 68 -38.12 -35.73 -12.55
C LEU A 68 -39.28 -36.03 -11.58
N ASP A 69 -39.52 -35.18 -10.58
CA ASP A 69 -40.68 -35.28 -9.68
C ASP A 69 -42.00 -35.26 -10.47
N ARG A 70 -42.14 -34.28 -11.38
CA ARG A 70 -43.32 -34.18 -12.25
C ARG A 70 -43.49 -35.39 -13.14
N LEU A 71 -42.39 -35.99 -13.60
CA LEU A 71 -42.41 -37.18 -14.44
C LEU A 71 -42.86 -38.41 -13.64
N ALA A 72 -42.37 -38.57 -12.40
CA ALA A 72 -42.79 -39.62 -11.47
C ALA A 72 -44.26 -39.51 -11.07
N GLU A 73 -44.82 -38.30 -11.01
CA GLU A 73 -46.21 -38.06 -10.62
C GLU A 73 -47.24 -38.28 -11.75
N ARG A 74 -46.78 -38.55 -12.98
CA ARG A 74 -47.64 -38.71 -14.15
C ARG A 74 -48.65 -39.86 -13.99
N PRO A 75 -49.88 -39.71 -14.52
CA PRO A 75 -50.90 -40.75 -14.45
C PRO A 75 -50.43 -42.10 -15.01
N GLU A 76 -49.63 -42.10 -16.09
CA GLU A 76 -49.11 -43.31 -16.74
C GLU A 76 -48.27 -44.14 -15.77
N VAL A 77 -47.40 -43.49 -14.99
CA VAL A 77 -46.54 -44.13 -13.97
C VAL A 77 -47.39 -44.65 -12.81
N LYS A 78 -48.35 -43.84 -12.31
CA LYS A 78 -49.24 -44.24 -11.22
C LYS A 78 -50.18 -45.39 -11.61
N ASN A 79 -50.68 -45.38 -12.84
CA ASN A 79 -51.61 -46.37 -13.36
C ASN A 79 -50.96 -47.75 -13.53
N TYR A 80 -49.66 -47.80 -13.84
CA TYR A 80 -48.92 -49.06 -13.83
C TYR A 80 -49.02 -49.77 -12.47
N PHE A 81 -48.82 -49.05 -11.36
CA PHE A 81 -48.95 -49.63 -10.02
C PHE A 81 -50.39 -49.95 -9.64
N ALA A 82 -51.36 -49.15 -10.08
CA ALA A 82 -52.77 -49.46 -9.90
C ALA A 82 -53.14 -50.78 -10.61
N ASN A 83 -52.74 -50.94 -11.86
CA ASN A 83 -52.97 -52.16 -12.65
C ASN A 83 -52.24 -53.38 -12.06
N LYS A 84 -51.00 -53.19 -11.60
CA LYS A 84 -50.24 -54.24 -10.89
C LYS A 84 -50.96 -54.67 -9.60
N ALA A 85 -51.49 -53.72 -8.83
CA ALA A 85 -52.22 -54.00 -7.59
C ALA A 85 -53.58 -54.69 -7.82
N LEU A 86 -54.18 -54.52 -9.01
CA LEU A 86 -55.38 -55.23 -9.45
C LEU A 86 -55.11 -56.67 -9.92
N GLY A 87 -53.85 -57.12 -9.90
CA GLY A 87 -53.48 -58.48 -10.28
C GLY A 87 -53.29 -58.69 -11.79
N MET A 88 -53.15 -57.62 -12.58
CA MET A 88 -52.76 -57.75 -13.99
C MET A 88 -51.40 -58.43 -14.12
N THR A 89 -51.16 -59.08 -15.27
CA THR A 89 -49.89 -59.78 -15.57
C THR A 89 -49.20 -59.15 -16.77
N MET A 90 -47.92 -59.48 -17.00
CA MET A 90 -47.18 -58.98 -18.17
C MET A 90 -47.88 -59.32 -19.49
N LYS A 91 -48.41 -60.54 -19.61
CA LYS A 91 -49.18 -61.00 -20.77
C LYS A 91 -50.51 -60.26 -20.94
N TYR A 92 -51.10 -59.78 -19.85
CA TYR A 92 -52.42 -59.15 -19.84
C TYR A 92 -52.36 -57.75 -19.17
N GLY A 93 -51.95 -56.75 -19.96
CA GLY A 93 -52.13 -55.32 -19.62
C GLY A 93 -50.94 -54.60 -18.98
N LEU A 94 -50.06 -55.29 -18.24
CA LEU A 94 -48.87 -54.64 -17.66
C LEU A 94 -47.84 -54.25 -18.72
N ALA A 95 -47.61 -55.09 -19.75
CA ALA A 95 -46.69 -54.74 -20.84
C ALA A 95 -47.12 -53.46 -21.56
N ALA A 96 -48.41 -53.33 -21.89
CA ALA A 96 -48.97 -52.11 -22.48
C ALA A 96 -48.87 -50.89 -21.55
N SER A 97 -48.86 -51.10 -20.23
CA SER A 97 -48.66 -50.01 -19.27
C SER A 97 -47.20 -49.55 -19.25
N LEU A 98 -46.24 -50.46 -19.34
CA LEU A 98 -44.82 -50.15 -19.48
C LEU A 98 -44.51 -49.47 -20.82
N GLU A 99 -45.15 -49.89 -21.90
CA GLU A 99 -45.04 -49.25 -23.22
C GLU A 99 -45.53 -47.80 -23.20
N ARG A 100 -46.65 -47.51 -22.50
CA ARG A 100 -47.10 -46.13 -22.28
C ARG A 100 -46.09 -45.29 -21.50
N ILE A 101 -45.44 -45.87 -20.49
CA ILE A 101 -44.39 -45.19 -19.71
C ILE A 101 -43.15 -44.94 -20.59
N HIS A 102 -42.74 -45.92 -21.40
CA HIS A 102 -41.64 -45.77 -22.35
C HIS A 102 -41.87 -44.61 -23.31
N ASN A 103 -43.05 -44.56 -23.97
CA ASN A 103 -43.42 -43.48 -24.87
C ASN A 103 -43.48 -42.12 -24.16
N LEU A 104 -43.92 -42.08 -22.90
CA LEU A 104 -43.92 -40.86 -22.09
C LEU A 104 -42.50 -40.36 -21.82
N PHE A 105 -41.56 -41.24 -21.47
CA PHE A 105 -40.15 -40.89 -21.26
C PHE A 105 -39.45 -40.47 -22.55
N GLU A 106 -39.67 -41.18 -23.66
CA GLU A 106 -39.14 -40.78 -24.97
C GLU A 106 -39.61 -39.38 -25.37
N ASN A 107 -40.92 -39.12 -25.27
CA ASN A 107 -41.48 -37.80 -25.58
C ASN A 107 -40.91 -36.71 -24.66
N PHE A 108 -40.73 -37.02 -23.38
CA PHE A 108 -40.11 -36.10 -22.43
C PHE A 108 -38.66 -35.78 -22.83
N GLN A 109 -37.86 -36.79 -23.16
CA GLN A 109 -36.48 -36.62 -23.60
C GLN A 109 -36.39 -35.81 -24.90
N GLN A 110 -37.24 -36.11 -25.89
CA GLN A 110 -37.26 -35.41 -27.18
C GLN A 110 -37.64 -33.93 -27.03
N ARG A 111 -38.61 -33.59 -26.17
CA ARG A 111 -39.01 -32.19 -25.92
C ARG A 111 -37.88 -31.35 -25.32
N HIS A 112 -37.09 -31.94 -24.42
CA HIS A 112 -35.97 -31.24 -23.78
C HIS A 112 -34.76 -31.12 -24.70
N ARG A 113 -34.61 -32.01 -25.69
CA ARG A 113 -33.52 -31.97 -26.68
C ARG A 113 -33.45 -30.66 -27.50
N GLY A 114 -34.57 -29.96 -27.68
CA GLY A 114 -34.64 -28.70 -28.43
C GLY A 114 -33.97 -27.50 -27.73
N TYR A 115 -33.73 -27.60 -26.42
CA TYR A 115 -33.08 -26.54 -25.64
C TYR A 115 -31.60 -26.87 -25.47
N LYS A 116 -30.71 -25.94 -25.87
CA LYS A 116 -29.24 -26.10 -25.84
C LYS A 116 -28.64 -26.45 -24.46
N SER A 117 -29.43 -26.45 -23.39
CA SER A 117 -28.98 -26.60 -22.01
C SER A 117 -29.64 -27.77 -21.24
N THR A 118 -30.56 -28.53 -21.85
CA THR A 118 -31.37 -29.53 -21.14
C THR A 118 -31.37 -30.88 -21.87
N HIS A 119 -30.22 -31.55 -21.87
CA HIS A 119 -30.13 -32.88 -22.45
C HIS A 119 -30.25 -33.96 -21.38
N TRP A 120 -31.28 -34.81 -21.49
CA TRP A 120 -31.40 -36.04 -20.73
C TRP A 120 -30.81 -37.17 -21.57
N ASN A 121 -29.75 -37.82 -21.10
CA ASN A 121 -29.05 -38.86 -21.83
C ASN A 121 -29.78 -40.20 -21.68
N ARG A 122 -30.31 -40.46 -20.49
CA ARG A 122 -30.96 -41.73 -20.15
C ARG A 122 -31.99 -41.53 -19.03
N ILE A 123 -33.09 -42.25 -19.09
CA ILE A 123 -34.13 -42.31 -18.05
C ILE A 123 -34.46 -43.78 -17.82
N VAL A 124 -34.35 -44.22 -16.57
CA VAL A 124 -34.61 -45.59 -16.13
C VAL A 124 -35.65 -45.57 -15.04
N PHE A 125 -36.66 -46.42 -15.18
CA PHE A 125 -37.64 -46.69 -14.14
C PHE A 125 -37.38 -48.06 -13.53
N LEU A 126 -37.09 -48.07 -12.24
CA LEU A 126 -36.72 -49.23 -11.45
C LEU A 126 -37.88 -49.65 -10.55
N ASN A 127 -37.99 -50.95 -10.32
CA ASN A 127 -38.83 -51.46 -9.25
C ASN A 127 -38.14 -51.36 -7.87
N THR A 128 -38.82 -51.78 -6.80
CA THR A 128 -38.25 -51.79 -5.43
C THR A 128 -37.09 -52.78 -5.23
N GLN A 129 -36.91 -53.74 -6.14
CA GLN A 129 -35.84 -54.73 -6.14
C GLN A 129 -34.62 -54.30 -6.98
N GLY A 130 -34.76 -53.23 -7.77
CA GLY A 130 -33.72 -52.70 -8.64
C GLY A 130 -33.68 -53.28 -10.04
N GLU A 131 -34.76 -53.93 -10.45
CA GLU A 131 -34.91 -54.37 -11.84
C GLU A 131 -35.39 -53.21 -12.72
N ASP A 132 -34.75 -53.06 -13.88
CA ASP A 132 -35.10 -52.11 -14.92
C ASP A 132 -36.46 -52.46 -15.53
N LEU A 133 -37.50 -51.69 -15.23
CA LEU A 133 -38.84 -51.85 -15.80
C LEU A 133 -38.97 -51.16 -17.15
N VAL A 134 -38.40 -49.97 -17.28
CA VAL A 134 -38.36 -49.19 -18.52
C VAL A 134 -37.00 -48.49 -18.59
N VAL A 135 -36.36 -48.59 -19.76
CA VAL A 135 -35.13 -47.87 -20.09
C VAL A 135 -35.39 -47.07 -21.35
N VAL A 136 -35.05 -45.78 -21.31
CA VAL A 136 -34.98 -44.90 -22.47
C VAL A 136 -33.58 -44.29 -22.50
N GLU A 137 -32.89 -44.41 -23.62
CA GLU A 137 -31.48 -44.00 -23.76
C GLU A 137 -31.24 -43.33 -25.13
N ASP A 138 -30.44 -42.27 -25.16
CA ASP A 138 -29.97 -41.68 -26.43
C ASP A 138 -28.76 -42.47 -26.94
N ASN A 139 -28.94 -43.20 -28.05
CA ASN A 139 -27.94 -44.10 -28.66
C ASN A 139 -26.61 -43.43 -29.09
N ARG A 140 -26.41 -42.12 -28.89
CA ARG A 140 -25.25 -41.38 -29.38
C ARG A 140 -24.09 -41.29 -28.38
N GLN A 141 -24.30 -41.62 -27.10
CA GLN A 141 -23.28 -41.55 -26.06
C GLN A 141 -23.42 -42.71 -25.06
N GLN A 142 -22.94 -43.90 -25.44
CA GLN A 142 -22.75 -45.01 -24.49
C GLN A 142 -21.45 -44.77 -23.71
N THR A 143 -21.53 -43.97 -22.65
CA THR A 143 -20.38 -43.69 -21.76
C THR A 143 -20.55 -44.27 -20.35
N TRP A 144 -21.66 -44.94 -20.05
CA TRP A 144 -21.97 -45.41 -18.70
C TRP A 144 -21.72 -46.92 -18.54
N ASP A 145 -21.09 -47.31 -17.42
CA ASP A 145 -20.91 -48.70 -17.02
C ASP A 145 -21.96 -49.06 -15.94
N PRO A 146 -22.90 -49.98 -16.20
CA PRO A 146 -23.87 -50.44 -15.21
C PRO A 146 -23.30 -50.97 -13.92
N ASN A 147 -22.07 -51.48 -13.95
CA ASN A 147 -21.44 -52.08 -12.78
C ASN A 147 -20.83 -51.04 -11.83
N LYS A 148 -20.78 -49.77 -12.24
CA LYS A 148 -20.12 -48.70 -11.49
C LYS A 148 -20.95 -48.16 -10.32
N PHE A 149 -22.26 -48.38 -10.33
CA PHE A 149 -23.17 -47.91 -9.28
C PHE A 149 -23.92 -49.09 -8.64
N LEU A 150 -23.89 -49.15 -7.31
CA LEU A 150 -24.72 -50.08 -6.56
C LEU A 150 -26.17 -49.59 -6.57
N PHE A 151 -27.13 -50.46 -6.90
CA PHE A 151 -28.56 -50.13 -6.86
C PHE A 151 -28.99 -49.46 -5.54
N LYS A 152 -28.40 -49.86 -4.42
CA LYS A 152 -28.65 -49.27 -3.09
C LYS A 152 -28.33 -47.78 -3.01
N GLU A 153 -27.33 -47.29 -3.76
CA GLU A 153 -26.96 -45.87 -3.79
C GLU A 153 -27.97 -45.04 -4.59
N LEU A 154 -28.67 -45.66 -5.54
CA LEU A 154 -29.70 -45.02 -6.35
C LEU A 154 -31.05 -44.94 -5.63
N LEU A 155 -31.28 -45.72 -4.57
CA LEU A 155 -32.49 -45.68 -3.77
C LEU A 155 -32.47 -44.49 -2.81
N VAL A 156 -33.28 -43.47 -3.12
CA VAL A 156 -33.38 -42.24 -2.32
C VAL A 156 -34.83 -41.98 -1.89
N GLN A 157 -35.01 -41.44 -0.68
CA GLN A 157 -36.33 -41.11 -0.13
C GLN A 157 -36.89 -39.77 -0.63
N LYS A 158 -36.03 -38.95 -1.25
CA LYS A 158 -36.38 -37.67 -1.86
C LYS A 158 -35.58 -37.50 -3.13
N THR A 159 -36.16 -36.87 -4.13
CA THR A 159 -35.47 -36.61 -5.39
C THR A 159 -34.26 -35.72 -5.17
N GLN A 160 -33.10 -36.23 -5.57
CA GLN A 160 -31.82 -35.58 -5.37
C GLN A 160 -30.79 -36.05 -6.39
N ILE A 161 -29.68 -35.30 -6.47
CA ILE A 161 -28.51 -35.69 -7.23
C ILE A 161 -27.75 -36.72 -6.40
N VAL A 162 -27.55 -37.91 -6.96
CA VAL A 162 -26.85 -39.02 -6.30
C VAL A 162 -25.35 -38.96 -6.57
N SER A 163 -24.98 -38.67 -7.81
CA SER A 163 -23.57 -38.64 -8.24
C SER A 163 -23.41 -37.76 -9.46
N MET A 164 -22.19 -37.29 -9.69
CA MET A 164 -21.81 -36.56 -10.90
C MET A 164 -20.56 -37.20 -11.51
N SER A 165 -20.59 -37.41 -12.82
CA SER A 165 -19.45 -37.97 -13.53
C SER A 165 -18.43 -36.90 -13.92
N SER A 166 -17.17 -37.31 -13.92
CA SER A 166 -15.96 -36.48 -14.07
C SER A 166 -15.88 -35.70 -15.40
N ARG A 167 -14.76 -34.95 -15.55
CA ARG A 167 -14.45 -33.97 -16.61
C ARG A 167 -14.77 -34.41 -18.06
N HIS A 168 -14.78 -35.71 -18.34
CA HIS A 168 -15.03 -36.27 -19.68
C HIS A 168 -16.49 -36.65 -19.97
N GLU A 169 -17.24 -37.07 -18.96
CA GLU A 169 -18.63 -37.50 -19.16
C GLU A 169 -19.63 -36.37 -18.91
N ARG A 170 -19.31 -35.41 -18.01
CA ARG A 170 -20.14 -34.22 -17.72
C ARG A 170 -21.63 -34.56 -17.60
N THR A 171 -21.95 -35.59 -16.82
CA THR A 171 -23.32 -36.01 -16.51
C THR A 171 -23.60 -35.95 -15.02
N ALA A 172 -24.83 -35.59 -14.65
CA ALA A 172 -25.35 -35.73 -13.29
C ALA A 172 -26.42 -36.82 -13.26
N ILE A 173 -26.37 -37.64 -12.21
CA ILE A 173 -27.35 -38.69 -11.95
C ILE A 173 -28.33 -38.16 -10.92
N ILE A 174 -29.59 -38.05 -11.33
CA ILE A 174 -30.69 -37.62 -10.47
C ILE A 174 -31.57 -38.84 -10.24
N SER A 175 -31.86 -39.13 -8.98
CA SER A 175 -32.77 -40.21 -8.61
C SER A 175 -33.93 -39.66 -7.81
N GLY A 176 -35.14 -40.12 -8.09
CA GLY A 176 -36.38 -39.71 -7.44
C GLY A 176 -37.30 -40.90 -7.13
N PRO A 177 -37.86 -40.98 -5.91
CA PRO A 177 -38.76 -42.06 -5.55
C PRO A 177 -40.11 -41.91 -6.24
N VAL A 178 -40.72 -43.06 -6.58
CA VAL A 178 -42.10 -43.11 -7.05
C VAL A 178 -42.97 -43.70 -5.94
N PHE A 179 -43.98 -42.93 -5.52
CA PHE A 179 -44.90 -43.34 -4.47
C PHE A 179 -46.25 -43.79 -5.05
N PHE A 180 -46.77 -44.89 -4.54
CA PHE A 180 -48.13 -45.35 -4.80
C PHE A 180 -48.85 -45.58 -3.47
N LYS A 181 -49.99 -44.92 -3.27
CA LYS A 181 -50.77 -44.96 -2.00
C LYS A 181 -49.90 -44.72 -0.75
N GLY A 182 -48.96 -43.77 -0.83
CA GLY A 182 -48.07 -43.39 0.28
C GLY A 182 -46.94 -44.37 0.57
N ARG A 183 -46.78 -45.46 -0.20
CA ARG A 183 -45.66 -46.39 -0.09
C ARG A 183 -44.68 -46.22 -1.25
N HIS A 184 -43.39 -46.38 -0.97
CA HIS A 184 -42.36 -46.43 -2.01
C HIS A 184 -42.62 -47.63 -2.92
N ALA A 185 -42.83 -47.37 -4.20
CA ALA A 185 -43.28 -48.34 -5.18
C ALA A 185 -42.25 -48.59 -6.30
N GLY A 186 -41.34 -47.64 -6.50
CA GLY A 186 -40.24 -47.75 -7.45
C GLY A 186 -39.33 -46.52 -7.39
N GLN A 187 -38.35 -46.46 -8.28
CA GLN A 187 -37.39 -45.38 -8.37
C GLN A 187 -37.28 -44.92 -9.83
N LEU A 188 -37.22 -43.61 -10.06
CA LEU A 188 -36.93 -43.03 -11.36
C LEU A 188 -35.51 -42.47 -11.30
N VAL A 189 -34.63 -42.95 -12.17
CA VAL A 189 -33.23 -42.53 -12.26
C VAL A 189 -33.01 -41.92 -13.63
N ALA A 190 -32.44 -40.72 -13.67
CA ALA A 190 -32.18 -40.02 -14.92
C ALA A 190 -30.77 -39.45 -14.94
N TRP A 191 -30.13 -39.56 -16.10
CA TRP A 191 -28.84 -38.98 -16.40
C TRP A 191 -29.06 -37.73 -17.22
N CYS A 192 -28.60 -36.58 -16.72
CA CYS A 192 -28.65 -35.32 -17.44
C CYS A 192 -27.24 -34.79 -17.73
N SER A 193 -27.04 -34.23 -18.91
CA SER A 193 -25.83 -33.48 -19.22
C SER A 193 -25.79 -32.22 -18.37
N ILE A 194 -24.65 -31.94 -17.75
CA ILE A 194 -24.40 -30.70 -17.00
C ILE A 194 -23.70 -29.63 -17.85
N GLU A 195 -23.52 -29.84 -19.15
CA GLU A 195 -22.99 -28.82 -20.06
C GLU A 195 -23.86 -27.57 -20.12
N GLY A 196 -25.17 -27.70 -19.87
CA GLY A 196 -26.09 -26.57 -19.78
C GLY A 196 -25.66 -25.52 -18.73
N ILE A 197 -24.95 -25.94 -17.68
CA ILE A 197 -24.41 -25.05 -16.66
C ILE A 197 -23.39 -24.08 -17.29
N LEU A 198 -22.53 -24.57 -18.21
CA LEU A 198 -21.50 -23.76 -18.88
C LEU A 198 -22.09 -22.64 -19.73
N HIS A 199 -23.35 -22.77 -20.16
CA HIS A 199 -24.06 -21.76 -20.93
C HIS A 199 -24.79 -20.72 -20.06
N THR A 200 -24.71 -20.83 -18.74
CA THR A 200 -25.32 -19.85 -17.83
C THR A 200 -24.55 -18.53 -17.90
N PRO A 201 -25.23 -17.36 -18.02
CA PRO A 201 -24.56 -16.06 -18.17
C PRO A 201 -23.51 -15.80 -17.07
N ASP A 202 -23.84 -16.11 -15.82
CA ASP A 202 -22.94 -15.90 -14.67
C ASP A 202 -21.64 -16.72 -14.77
N ILE A 203 -21.69 -17.88 -15.45
CA ILE A 203 -20.54 -18.80 -15.62
C ILE A 203 -19.74 -18.44 -16.88
N GLN A 204 -20.40 -17.93 -17.92
CA GLN A 204 -19.70 -17.40 -19.09
C GLN A 204 -18.82 -16.20 -18.73
N VAL A 205 -19.29 -15.32 -17.85
CA VAL A 205 -18.49 -14.21 -17.32
C VAL A 205 -17.27 -14.75 -16.56
N ALA A 206 -17.44 -15.73 -15.66
CA ALA A 206 -16.33 -16.34 -14.93
C ALA A 206 -15.25 -16.92 -15.86
N ASN A 207 -15.66 -17.67 -16.89
CA ASN A 207 -14.74 -18.27 -17.86
C ASN A 207 -13.93 -17.22 -18.64
N SER A 208 -14.50 -16.04 -18.88
CA SER A 208 -13.81 -14.96 -19.59
C SER A 208 -12.63 -14.36 -18.80
N VAL A 209 -12.66 -14.43 -17.47
CA VAL A 209 -11.64 -13.85 -16.57
C VAL A 209 -10.56 -14.87 -16.18
N LYS A 210 -10.50 -16.04 -16.84
CA LYS A 210 -9.62 -17.17 -16.46
C LYS A 210 -9.84 -17.59 -14.99
N GLN A 211 -11.07 -17.50 -14.51
CA GLN A 211 -11.46 -18.00 -13.19
C GLN A 211 -11.53 -19.52 -13.24
N TYR A 212 -10.84 -20.20 -12.31
CA TYR A 212 -11.02 -21.63 -12.10
C TYR A 212 -12.22 -21.83 -11.19
N TRP A 213 -13.04 -22.84 -11.46
CA TRP A 213 -14.17 -23.18 -10.60
C TRP A 213 -14.50 -24.67 -10.65
N ALA A 214 -15.05 -25.17 -9.55
CA ALA A 214 -15.39 -26.57 -9.35
C ALA A 214 -16.59 -26.72 -8.41
N LEU A 215 -17.30 -27.83 -8.54
CA LEU A 215 -18.30 -28.27 -7.56
C LEU A 215 -17.65 -29.32 -6.65
N MET A 216 -17.67 -29.09 -5.34
CA MET A 216 -17.05 -29.97 -4.35
C MET A 216 -18.12 -30.51 -3.40
N GLY A 217 -18.27 -31.83 -3.38
CA GLY A 217 -19.06 -32.58 -2.42
C GLY A 217 -18.17 -33.16 -1.31
N SER A 218 -18.77 -33.89 -0.37
CA SER A 218 -18.04 -34.54 0.72
C SER A 218 -17.01 -35.55 0.24
N GLU A 219 -17.34 -36.33 -0.79
CA GLU A 219 -16.46 -37.40 -1.32
C GLU A 219 -16.13 -37.26 -2.80
N GLN A 220 -16.74 -36.30 -3.50
CA GLN A 220 -16.56 -36.11 -4.94
C GLN A 220 -16.11 -34.70 -5.26
N ILE A 221 -15.11 -34.58 -6.13
CA ILE A 221 -14.64 -33.31 -6.68
C ILE A 221 -14.95 -33.29 -8.17
N LEU A 222 -15.73 -32.30 -8.59
CA LEU A 222 -16.15 -32.13 -9.97
C LEU A 222 -15.52 -30.86 -10.53
N SER A 223 -14.39 -31.01 -11.22
CA SER A 223 -13.78 -29.93 -11.98
C SER A 223 -14.49 -29.78 -13.33
N LEU A 224 -15.27 -28.70 -13.46
CA LEU A 224 -15.99 -28.37 -14.69
C LEU A 224 -15.34 -27.25 -15.49
N SER A 225 -14.37 -26.54 -14.91
CA SER A 225 -13.58 -25.56 -15.65
C SER A 225 -12.67 -26.26 -16.67
N ASP A 226 -12.54 -25.66 -17.85
CA ASP A 226 -11.58 -26.10 -18.87
C ASP A 226 -10.14 -25.78 -18.45
N GLN A 227 -9.92 -24.90 -17.46
CA GLN A 227 -8.60 -24.58 -16.93
C GLN A 227 -8.17 -25.57 -15.84
N GLU A 228 -6.87 -25.84 -15.74
CA GLU A 228 -6.31 -26.55 -14.60
C GLU A 228 -6.38 -25.70 -13.33
N SER A 229 -6.55 -26.36 -12.19
CA SER A 229 -6.61 -25.63 -10.92
C SER A 229 -5.25 -25.03 -10.60
N PRO A 230 -5.16 -23.72 -10.31
CA PRO A 230 -3.91 -23.10 -9.88
C PRO A 230 -3.51 -23.51 -8.44
N VAL A 231 -4.42 -24.17 -7.71
CA VAL A 231 -4.23 -24.61 -6.33
C VAL A 231 -4.46 -26.12 -6.28
N PRO A 232 -3.71 -26.90 -5.47
CA PRO A 232 -3.94 -28.33 -5.32
C PRO A 232 -5.40 -28.64 -4.93
N LEU A 233 -6.05 -29.55 -5.65
CA LEU A 233 -7.47 -29.87 -5.45
C LEU A 233 -7.74 -30.47 -4.06
N GLU A 234 -6.79 -31.22 -3.50
CA GLU A 234 -6.87 -31.77 -2.14
C GLU A 234 -6.91 -30.68 -1.07
N SER A 235 -6.08 -29.65 -1.22
CA SER A 235 -6.08 -28.49 -0.32
C SER A 235 -7.41 -27.74 -0.39
N LEU A 236 -7.95 -27.54 -1.59
CA LEU A 236 -9.27 -26.93 -1.76
C LEU A 236 -10.38 -27.78 -1.15
N HIS A 237 -10.38 -29.10 -1.37
CA HIS A 237 -11.40 -30.01 -0.85
C HIS A 237 -11.36 -30.12 0.68
N SER A 238 -10.18 -30.22 1.27
CA SER A 238 -10.01 -30.19 2.73
C SER A 238 -10.52 -28.87 3.33
N TRP A 239 -10.21 -27.73 2.69
CA TRP A 239 -10.73 -26.44 3.12
C TRP A 239 -12.26 -26.39 3.05
N VAL A 240 -12.86 -26.83 1.94
CA VAL A 240 -14.32 -26.83 1.76
C VAL A 240 -15.02 -27.76 2.75
N SER A 241 -14.48 -28.95 2.99
CA SER A 241 -15.08 -29.94 3.90
C SER A 241 -15.10 -29.45 5.35
N ILE A 242 -14.05 -28.79 5.84
CA ILE A 242 -14.01 -28.13 7.15
C ILE A 242 -15.14 -27.09 7.27
N HIS A 243 -15.32 -26.25 6.26
CA HIS A 243 -16.32 -25.18 6.30
C HIS A 243 -17.76 -25.68 6.07
N ALA A 244 -17.92 -26.78 5.34
CA ALA A 244 -19.18 -27.48 5.22
C ALA A 244 -19.65 -28.02 6.58
N ALA A 245 -18.74 -28.59 7.38
CA ALA A 245 -19.04 -29.08 8.72
C ALA A 245 -19.46 -27.98 9.71
N GLN A 246 -18.96 -26.75 9.53
CA GLN A 246 -19.30 -25.60 10.37
C GLN A 246 -20.61 -24.89 9.94
N ASN A 247 -21.34 -25.46 8.97
CA ASN A 247 -22.61 -24.97 8.42
C ASN A 247 -22.58 -23.49 8.01
N SER A 248 -21.42 -23.11 7.49
CA SER A 248 -21.02 -21.73 7.41
C SER A 248 -21.23 -21.23 5.97
N SER A 249 -21.86 -20.06 5.82
CA SER A 249 -22.49 -19.67 4.54
C SER A 249 -21.46 -19.41 3.46
N ASN A 250 -20.49 -18.50 3.65
CA ASN A 250 -19.43 -18.23 2.67
C ASN A 250 -18.10 -17.90 3.32
N TYR A 251 -17.01 -18.35 2.70
CA TYR A 251 -15.66 -18.12 3.19
C TYR A 251 -14.72 -17.78 2.06
N ILE A 252 -13.74 -16.94 2.38
CA ILE A 252 -12.59 -16.67 1.53
C ILE A 252 -11.36 -17.36 2.11
N HIS A 253 -10.61 -18.06 1.28
CA HIS A 253 -9.26 -18.53 1.60
C HIS A 253 -8.25 -17.85 0.70
N ARG A 254 -7.10 -17.46 1.26
CA ARG A 254 -6.00 -16.87 0.51
C ARG A 254 -4.91 -17.92 0.32
N TYR A 255 -4.60 -18.19 -0.93
CA TYR A 255 -3.45 -18.98 -1.36
C TYR A 255 -2.38 -18.02 -1.90
N ASP A 256 -1.15 -18.49 -2.08
CA ASP A 256 -0.06 -17.64 -2.55
C ASP A 256 -0.39 -17.05 -3.95
N GLY A 257 -0.72 -15.75 -4.00
CA GLY A 257 -1.16 -15.07 -5.21
C GLY A 257 -2.60 -15.37 -5.69
N TYR A 258 -3.38 -16.17 -4.96
CA TYR A 258 -4.75 -16.56 -5.33
C TYR A 258 -5.75 -16.41 -4.19
N ILE A 259 -7.02 -16.24 -4.53
CA ILE A 259 -8.13 -16.19 -3.58
C ILE A 259 -9.16 -17.21 -4.02
N ALA A 260 -9.57 -18.06 -3.08
CA ALA A 260 -10.68 -18.97 -3.26
C ALA A 260 -11.88 -18.48 -2.45
N ALA A 261 -13.07 -18.56 -3.02
CA ALA A 261 -14.32 -18.40 -2.29
C ALA A 261 -15.24 -19.60 -2.55
N CYS A 262 -16.04 -19.96 -1.56
CA CYS A 262 -17.00 -21.04 -1.68
C CYS A 262 -18.39 -20.65 -1.20
N ALA A 263 -19.42 -21.16 -1.88
CA ALA A 263 -20.82 -20.97 -1.56
C ALA A 263 -21.62 -22.28 -1.74
N PRO A 264 -22.64 -22.55 -0.90
CA PRO A 264 -23.44 -23.77 -1.02
C PRO A 264 -24.39 -23.70 -2.22
N VAL A 265 -24.49 -24.80 -2.97
CA VAL A 265 -25.47 -24.94 -4.05
C VAL A 265 -26.75 -25.52 -3.47
N LYS A 266 -27.77 -24.66 -3.33
CA LYS A 266 -29.05 -25.04 -2.72
C LYS A 266 -29.70 -26.23 -3.44
N GLY A 267 -30.21 -27.18 -2.66
CA GLY A 267 -30.87 -28.38 -3.17
C GLY A 267 -29.91 -29.49 -3.60
N THR A 268 -28.60 -29.33 -3.38
CA THR A 268 -27.59 -30.32 -3.73
C THR A 268 -26.59 -30.50 -2.56
N PRO A 269 -25.87 -31.63 -2.48
CA PRO A 269 -24.81 -31.81 -1.49
C PRO A 269 -23.50 -31.08 -1.86
N TYR A 270 -23.49 -30.33 -2.98
CA TYR A 270 -22.28 -29.71 -3.52
C TYR A 270 -22.14 -28.26 -3.08
N ARG A 271 -20.90 -27.82 -2.93
CA ARG A 271 -20.52 -26.41 -2.79
C ARG A 271 -19.80 -25.95 -4.05
N PHE A 272 -20.14 -24.77 -4.51
CA PHE A 272 -19.47 -24.12 -5.61
C PHE A 272 -18.22 -23.43 -5.08
N VAL A 273 -17.09 -23.68 -5.73
CA VAL A 273 -15.80 -23.10 -5.40
C VAL A 273 -15.29 -22.34 -6.60
N SER A 274 -14.91 -21.09 -6.37
CA SER A 274 -14.28 -20.24 -7.34
C SER A 274 -12.89 -19.85 -6.86
N VAL A 275 -11.90 -19.90 -7.75
CA VAL A 275 -10.52 -19.50 -7.51
C VAL A 275 -10.11 -18.48 -8.57
N LEU A 276 -9.62 -17.33 -8.11
CA LEU A 276 -9.08 -16.28 -8.97
C LEU A 276 -7.72 -15.78 -8.48
N PRO A 277 -6.90 -15.19 -9.35
CA PRO A 277 -5.68 -14.50 -8.92
C PRO A 277 -5.99 -13.29 -8.05
N SER A 278 -5.29 -13.15 -6.93
CA SER A 278 -5.55 -12.11 -5.92
C SER A 278 -5.45 -10.68 -6.45
N ARG A 279 -4.62 -10.46 -7.48
CA ARG A 279 -4.48 -9.20 -8.21
C ARG A 279 -5.77 -8.69 -8.86
N PHE A 280 -6.72 -9.56 -9.19
CA PHE A 280 -8.00 -9.13 -9.77
C PHE A 280 -8.96 -8.57 -8.71
N VAL A 281 -8.78 -8.95 -7.44
CA VAL A 281 -9.58 -8.43 -6.31
C VAL A 281 -8.86 -7.28 -5.61
N PHE A 282 -7.56 -7.39 -5.41
CA PHE A 282 -6.77 -6.40 -4.66
C PHE A 282 -5.95 -5.44 -5.53
N GLY A 283 -5.94 -5.59 -6.86
CA GLY A 283 -5.10 -4.78 -7.74
C GLY A 283 -3.59 -5.03 -7.55
N ASN A 284 -2.76 -4.28 -8.29
CA ASN A 284 -1.30 -4.38 -8.22
C ASN A 284 -0.66 -3.42 -7.18
N THR A 285 -1.46 -2.64 -6.47
CA THR A 285 -0.97 -1.63 -5.53
C THR A 285 -0.65 -2.26 -4.19
N HIS A 286 0.58 -2.73 -4.06
CA HIS A 286 1.08 -3.30 -2.82
C HIS A 286 1.17 -2.20 -1.72
N PRO A 287 0.70 -2.47 -0.49
CA PRO A 287 0.63 -1.49 0.61
C PRO A 287 1.91 -0.68 0.90
N TRP A 288 3.09 -1.25 0.67
CA TRP A 288 4.40 -0.59 0.90
C TRP A 288 4.60 0.73 0.15
N ARG A 289 3.94 0.92 -1.01
CA ARG A 289 4.03 2.17 -1.78
C ARG A 289 3.50 3.38 -0.99
N PHE A 290 2.51 3.18 -0.12
CA PHE A 290 1.99 4.25 0.75
C PHE A 290 2.94 4.57 1.89
N PHE A 291 3.62 3.57 2.45
CA PHE A 291 4.66 3.79 3.45
C PHE A 291 5.81 4.63 2.91
N ILE A 292 6.22 4.40 1.65
CA ILE A 292 7.21 5.25 0.97
C ILE A 292 6.71 6.69 0.85
N GLY A 293 5.44 6.87 0.46
CA GLY A 293 4.83 8.21 0.37
C GLY A 293 4.82 8.95 1.71
N ILE A 294 4.43 8.27 2.79
CA ILE A 294 4.41 8.83 4.15
C ILE A 294 5.84 9.14 4.64
N LEU A 295 6.81 8.24 4.41
CA LEU A 295 8.20 8.48 4.79
C LEU A 295 8.81 9.65 4.02
N ALA A 296 8.49 9.79 2.73
CA ALA A 296 8.94 10.91 1.91
C ALA A 296 8.38 12.25 2.40
N THR A 297 7.11 12.29 2.83
CA THR A 297 6.50 13.53 3.34
C THR A 297 7.00 13.91 4.73
N ILE A 298 7.21 12.92 5.60
CA ILE A 298 7.89 13.14 6.90
C ILE A 298 9.31 13.66 6.66
N GLY A 299 10.06 13.04 5.73
CA GLY A 299 11.40 13.46 5.37
C GLY A 299 11.45 14.89 4.81
N LEU A 300 10.52 15.24 3.92
CA LEU A 300 10.40 16.60 3.39
C LEU A 300 10.07 17.60 4.50
N GLY A 301 9.17 17.25 5.43
CA GLY A 301 8.82 18.09 6.58
C GLY A 301 10.00 18.33 7.51
N LEU A 302 10.80 17.30 7.81
CA LEU A 302 12.03 17.43 8.60
C LEU A 302 13.08 18.30 7.90
N LEU A 303 13.22 18.16 6.58
CA LEU A 303 14.14 19.00 5.79
C LEU A 303 13.71 20.46 5.82
N VAL A 304 12.43 20.75 5.61
CA VAL A 304 11.87 22.10 5.71
C VAL A 304 12.07 22.67 7.11
N LEU A 305 11.79 21.89 8.16
CA LEU A 305 12.03 22.32 9.54
C LEU A 305 13.51 22.65 9.77
N MET A 306 14.42 21.81 9.28
CA MET A 306 15.86 22.03 9.38
C MET A 306 16.28 23.33 8.68
N VAL A 307 15.75 23.62 7.49
CA VAL A 307 16.03 24.87 6.77
C VAL A 307 15.51 26.09 7.53
N ILE A 308 14.31 26.02 8.10
CA ILE A 308 13.72 27.12 8.89
C ILE A 308 14.57 27.39 10.14
N LEU A 309 14.96 26.34 10.88
CA LEU A 309 15.80 26.49 12.08
C LEU A 309 17.16 27.10 11.72
N ARG A 310 17.80 26.62 10.67
CA ARG A 310 19.08 27.18 10.18
C ARG A 310 18.96 28.65 9.77
N HIS A 311 17.86 29.03 9.14
CA HIS A 311 17.63 30.42 8.72
C HIS A 311 17.38 31.34 9.92
N ARG A 312 16.72 30.86 10.98
CA ARG A 312 16.54 31.60 12.24
C ARG A 312 17.88 31.89 12.92
N GLU A 313 18.74 30.88 13.04
CA GLU A 313 20.09 31.06 13.60
C GLU A 313 20.90 32.12 12.84
N GLN A 314 20.84 32.12 11.51
CA GLN A 314 21.54 33.13 10.69
C GLN A 314 21.02 34.54 10.94
N ARG A 315 19.69 34.72 11.07
CA ARG A 315 19.09 36.03 11.38
C ARG A 315 19.49 36.51 12.78
N ASP A 316 19.54 35.62 13.76
CA ASP A 316 19.96 35.96 15.13
C ASP A 316 21.45 36.33 15.21
N HIS A 317 22.31 35.68 14.42
CA HIS A 317 23.72 36.07 14.33
C HIS A 317 23.89 37.46 13.68
N LEU A 318 23.13 37.75 12.63
CA LEU A 318 23.15 39.05 11.96
C LEU A 318 22.62 40.17 12.86
N SER A 319 21.53 39.93 13.61
CA SER A 319 20.98 40.94 14.53
C SER A 319 21.96 41.25 15.68
N LYS A 320 22.56 40.22 16.29
CA LYS A 320 23.60 40.39 17.32
C LYS A 320 24.82 41.15 16.82
N LEU A 321 25.25 40.90 15.58
CA LEU A 321 26.33 41.66 14.94
C LEU A 321 25.96 43.14 14.78
N LYS A 322 24.77 43.43 14.24
CA LYS A 322 24.28 44.81 14.09
C LYS A 322 24.18 45.54 15.43
N GLU A 323 23.58 44.91 16.44
CA GLU A 323 23.47 45.50 17.79
C GLU A 323 24.85 45.80 18.40
N SER A 324 25.83 44.92 18.19
CA SER A 324 27.21 45.16 18.64
C SER A 324 27.88 46.32 17.89
N GLN A 325 27.60 46.49 16.59
CA GLN A 325 28.09 47.60 15.78
C GLN A 325 27.45 48.92 16.19
N GLU A 326 26.13 48.96 16.35
CA GLU A 326 25.39 50.15 16.80
C GLU A 326 25.83 50.57 18.20
N ARG A 327 25.98 49.63 19.14
CA ARG A 327 26.53 49.92 20.47
C ARG A 327 27.94 50.47 20.40
N LEU A 328 28.78 49.94 19.51
CA LEU A 328 30.12 50.47 19.29
C LEU A 328 30.04 51.90 18.75
N GLU A 329 29.22 52.17 17.73
CA GLU A 329 29.04 53.50 17.17
C GLU A 329 28.54 54.52 18.21
N VAL A 330 27.53 54.15 19.01
CA VAL A 330 27.00 55.01 20.08
C VAL A 330 28.05 55.26 21.16
N ALA A 331 28.83 54.24 21.56
CA ALA A 331 29.93 54.43 22.51
C ALA A 331 31.03 55.35 21.95
N LEU A 332 31.29 55.31 20.65
CA LEU A 332 32.24 56.20 19.99
C LEU A 332 31.73 57.63 19.89
N GLN A 333 30.45 57.81 19.56
CA GLN A 333 29.80 59.12 19.52
C GLN A 333 29.71 59.74 20.92
N GLY A 334 29.23 58.98 21.91
CA GLY A 334 29.09 59.43 23.30
C GLY A 334 30.43 59.68 24.00
N GLY A 335 31.47 58.91 23.67
CA GLY A 335 32.84 59.16 24.15
C GLY A 335 33.54 60.31 23.42
N ASN A 336 32.96 60.82 22.34
CA ASN A 336 33.57 61.82 21.45
C ASN A 336 34.94 61.36 20.91
N LEU A 337 35.09 60.06 20.65
CA LEU A 337 36.35 59.40 20.34
C LEU A 337 36.53 59.20 18.84
N GLY A 338 37.68 59.63 18.33
CA GLY A 338 38.17 59.23 17.01
C GLY A 338 38.84 57.86 17.09
N ILE A 339 38.53 56.97 16.14
CA ILE A 339 39.23 55.70 15.93
C ILE A 339 39.83 55.70 14.53
N TRP A 340 41.06 55.20 14.46
CA TRP A 340 41.72 54.85 13.21
C TRP A 340 42.25 53.42 13.28
N ASP A 341 42.23 52.74 12.14
CA ASP A 341 42.83 51.43 11.94
C ASP A 341 43.92 51.57 10.89
N TRP A 342 45.14 51.19 11.25
CA TRP A 342 46.26 51.15 10.32
C TRP A 342 46.58 49.72 9.91
N ASN A 343 46.50 49.47 8.61
CA ASN A 343 47.01 48.26 8.00
C ASN A 343 48.49 48.43 7.67
N VAL A 344 49.34 47.81 8.49
CA VAL A 344 50.80 47.93 8.40
C VAL A 344 51.36 47.34 7.09
N GLN A 345 50.67 46.37 6.46
CA GLN A 345 51.13 45.76 5.21
C GLN A 345 50.85 46.61 3.98
N THR A 346 49.68 47.26 3.94
CA THR A 346 49.27 48.08 2.79
C THR A 346 49.62 49.55 2.96
N GLY A 347 50.04 49.98 4.16
CA GLY A 347 50.30 51.37 4.47
C GLY A 347 49.04 52.24 4.56
N ILE A 348 47.84 51.66 4.43
CA ILE A 348 46.57 52.39 4.43
C ILE A 348 46.07 52.59 5.86
N ILE A 349 45.69 53.82 6.19
CA ILE A 349 45.06 54.19 7.44
C ILE A 349 43.61 54.59 7.16
N ASN A 350 42.69 53.94 7.84
CA ASN A 350 41.26 54.22 7.77
C ASN A 350 40.86 55.04 8.99
N PHE A 351 40.41 56.26 8.75
CA PHE A 351 39.89 57.16 9.79
C PHE A 351 38.36 57.08 9.81
N ASN A 352 37.76 56.95 10.99
CA ASN A 352 36.34 57.19 11.12
C ASN A 352 36.01 58.68 10.93
N ASP A 353 34.76 59.00 10.60
CA ASP A 353 34.35 60.38 10.26
C ASP A 353 34.61 61.37 11.40
N ARG A 354 34.56 60.92 12.66
CA ARG A 354 34.89 61.76 13.81
C ARG A 354 36.39 62.07 13.91
N CYS A 355 37.27 61.13 13.61
CA CYS A 355 38.71 61.39 13.49
C CYS A 355 38.98 62.49 12.45
N LYS A 356 38.28 62.46 11.31
CA LYS A 356 38.41 63.51 10.28
C LYS A 356 37.99 64.88 10.80
N GLN A 357 36.87 64.94 11.53
CA GLN A 357 36.38 66.18 12.16
C GLN A 357 37.34 66.72 13.24
N ILE A 358 37.90 65.84 14.08
CA ILE A 358 38.87 66.24 15.13
C ILE A 358 40.16 66.77 14.49
N LEU A 359 40.61 66.15 13.40
CA LEU A 359 41.82 66.53 12.67
C LEU A 359 41.60 67.73 11.73
N GLY A 360 40.35 68.17 11.53
CA GLY A 360 40.01 69.36 10.75
C GLY A 360 40.10 69.18 9.23
N TYR A 361 39.93 67.95 8.73
CA TYR A 361 40.10 67.64 7.30
C TYR A 361 38.77 67.41 6.58
N GLU A 362 38.51 68.15 5.50
CA GLU A 362 37.60 67.76 4.40
C GLU A 362 38.35 66.81 3.44
N LEU A 363 38.61 65.58 3.87
CA LEU A 363 39.15 64.56 2.97
C LEU A 363 38.01 63.94 2.17
N GLN A 364 37.96 64.22 0.87
CA GLN A 364 37.21 63.38 -0.08
C GLN A 364 37.91 62.02 -0.21
N GLY A 365 37.67 61.14 0.77
CA GLY A 365 38.22 59.78 0.83
C GLY A 365 38.36 59.26 2.27
N ASN A 366 38.08 57.97 2.49
CA ASN A 366 38.18 57.31 3.80
C ASN A 366 39.56 56.71 4.07
N GLU A 367 40.41 56.61 3.04
CA GLU A 367 41.68 55.89 3.07
C GLU A 367 42.83 56.87 2.81
N VAL A 368 43.80 56.91 3.72
CA VAL A 368 45.01 57.73 3.57
C VAL A 368 46.23 56.82 3.65
N HIS A 369 47.12 56.89 2.67
CA HIS A 369 48.37 56.15 2.70
C HIS A 369 49.39 56.83 3.62
N ILE A 370 50.12 56.07 4.43
CA ILE A 370 51.09 56.54 5.43
C ILE A 370 52.13 57.53 4.86
N ASN A 371 52.54 57.34 3.61
CA ASN A 371 53.51 58.23 2.95
C ASN A 371 52.98 59.67 2.80
N SER A 372 51.68 59.84 2.59
CA SER A 372 51.05 61.17 2.51
C SER A 372 51.04 61.91 3.85
N TRP A 373 51.36 61.22 4.95
CA TRP A 373 51.48 61.81 6.28
C TRP A 373 52.82 62.52 6.47
N ASN A 374 53.90 62.00 5.87
CA ASN A 374 55.25 62.59 5.95
C ASN A 374 55.34 63.96 5.27
N ASP A 375 54.62 64.15 4.16
CA ASP A 375 54.64 65.41 3.39
C ASP A 375 53.89 66.56 4.09
N ARG A 376 53.11 66.26 5.13
CA ARG A 376 52.17 67.21 5.76
C ARG A 376 52.57 67.67 7.16
N ILE A 377 53.72 67.20 7.67
CA ILE A 377 54.27 67.65 8.94
C ILE A 377 55.19 68.85 8.67
N HIS A 378 54.93 69.98 9.34
CA HIS A 378 55.71 71.21 9.16
C HIS A 378 57.21 70.93 9.38
N PRO A 379 58.12 71.33 8.47
CA PRO A 379 59.53 70.93 8.51
C PRO A 379 60.24 71.25 9.84
N GLU A 380 59.88 72.35 10.52
CA GLU A 380 60.41 72.70 11.84
C GLU A 380 59.90 71.82 12.99
N LYS A 381 58.73 71.17 12.84
CA LYS A 381 58.18 70.26 13.84
C LYS A 381 58.49 68.80 13.55
N VAL A 382 59.13 68.45 12.43
CA VAL A 382 59.48 67.06 12.09
C VAL A 382 60.42 66.45 13.14
N LYS A 383 61.46 67.18 13.60
CA LYS A 383 62.39 66.68 14.61
C LYS A 383 61.73 66.46 15.99
N SER A 384 60.92 67.41 16.45
CA SER A 384 60.27 67.33 17.77
C SER A 384 59.02 66.43 17.78
N SER A 385 58.34 66.27 16.63
CA SER A 385 57.15 65.40 16.52
C SER A 385 57.55 63.95 16.30
N LEU A 386 58.60 63.66 15.53
CA LEU A 386 59.15 62.31 15.44
C LEU A 386 59.74 61.86 16.78
N SER A 387 60.35 62.74 17.56
CA SER A 387 60.83 62.37 18.90
C SER A 387 59.68 62.11 19.88
N LEU A 388 58.60 62.91 19.87
CA LEU A 388 57.42 62.66 20.70
C LEU A 388 56.62 61.42 20.24
N MET A 389 56.55 61.20 18.93
CA MET A 389 55.93 60.02 18.34
C MET A 389 56.77 58.78 18.63
N LEU A 390 58.10 58.80 18.48
CA LEU A 390 59.01 57.72 18.87
C LEU A 390 59.02 57.48 20.38
N VAL A 391 58.87 58.52 21.23
CA VAL A 391 58.75 58.36 22.69
C VAL A 391 57.39 57.73 23.05
N LEU A 392 56.29 58.10 22.41
CA LEU A 392 54.99 57.44 22.61
C LEU A 392 54.93 56.03 21.99
N TRP A 393 55.63 55.83 20.87
CA TRP A 393 55.73 54.56 20.14
C TRP A 393 56.62 53.57 20.91
N SER A 394 57.73 54.04 21.50
CA SER A 394 58.62 53.24 22.36
C SER A 394 58.07 53.03 23.77
N ALA A 395 57.43 54.02 24.40
CA ALA A 395 56.83 53.87 25.74
C ALA A 395 55.65 52.87 25.74
N ARG A 396 54.89 52.77 24.63
CA ARG A 396 53.77 51.83 24.49
C ARG A 396 54.18 50.47 23.91
N TRP A 397 55.31 50.39 23.21
CA TRP A 397 55.95 49.11 22.88
C TRP A 397 56.68 48.50 24.09
N ALA A 398 57.30 49.32 24.94
CA ALA A 398 57.99 48.88 26.15
C ALA A 398 57.03 48.30 27.20
N SER A 399 55.79 48.81 27.30
CA SER A 399 54.78 48.27 28.23
C SER A 399 54.19 46.92 27.79
N ARG A 400 54.44 46.45 26.55
CA ARG A 400 54.14 45.08 26.12
C ARG A 400 55.27 44.07 26.37
N ARG A 401 56.45 44.51 26.82
CA ARG A 401 57.54 43.63 27.26
C ARG A 401 57.40 43.16 28.72
N TYR A 402 56.46 43.72 29.48
CA TYR A 402 56.08 43.24 30.82
C TYR A 402 54.71 42.54 30.78
N LEU A 403 54.65 41.41 30.10
CA LEU A 403 53.84 40.29 30.55
C LEU A 403 54.84 39.23 31.01
N PRO A 404 54.76 38.75 32.27
CA PRO A 404 55.72 37.78 32.79
C PRO A 404 55.76 36.55 31.88
N GLN A 405 56.97 36.11 31.54
CA GLN A 405 57.13 34.82 30.87
C GLN A 405 56.58 33.71 31.77
N PRO A 406 55.82 32.73 31.24
CA PRO A 406 55.53 31.52 31.99
C PRO A 406 56.84 30.75 32.20
N GLN A 407 57.36 30.75 33.44
CA GLN A 407 58.46 29.87 33.82
C GLN A 407 57.97 28.42 33.95
N PRO A 408 58.73 27.42 33.46
CA PRO A 408 58.41 26.01 33.65
C PRO A 408 58.97 25.41 34.96
N ARG A 409 58.03 24.88 35.78
CA ARG A 409 58.02 23.70 36.69
C ARG A 409 59.13 23.40 37.73
N SER A 410 58.69 23.23 39.00
CA SER A 410 58.88 22.03 39.91
C SER A 410 58.36 22.38 41.32
N GLY A 411 57.27 21.84 41.89
CA GLY A 411 56.94 20.48 42.41
C GLY A 411 56.16 20.64 43.75
N PRO A 412 55.71 19.61 44.51
CA PRO A 412 55.36 18.23 44.18
C PRO A 412 53.84 17.92 44.32
N GLU A 413 53.41 16.88 43.59
CA GLU A 413 52.51 15.79 43.99
C GLU A 413 51.42 16.00 45.06
N LYS A 414 50.15 15.84 44.65
CA LYS A 414 49.16 14.99 45.35
C LYS A 414 47.96 14.62 44.44
N SER A 415 47.98 13.36 43.99
CA SER A 415 46.88 12.38 43.88
C SER A 415 45.53 12.75 43.22
N LEU A 416 45.37 12.32 41.94
CA LEU A 416 44.41 11.33 41.34
C LEU A 416 42.94 11.26 41.83
N PRO A 417 41.95 10.68 41.08
CA PRO A 417 42.03 9.86 39.83
C PRO A 417 41.07 10.28 38.66
N VAL A 418 41.41 10.08 37.36
CA VAL A 418 41.08 8.94 36.42
C VAL A 418 39.62 9.00 35.88
N GLU A 419 39.34 9.56 34.68
CA GLU A 419 39.17 8.91 33.34
C GLU A 419 37.73 8.36 33.08
N PRO A 420 37.31 7.90 31.87
CA PRO A 420 37.61 8.31 30.48
C PRO A 420 36.32 8.38 29.58
N SER A 421 36.51 8.51 28.26
CA SER A 421 35.57 8.38 27.10
C SER A 421 34.92 9.71 26.63
N ALA A 422 35.02 10.16 25.37
CA ALA A 422 35.16 9.48 24.07
C ALA A 422 35.78 10.44 22.99
N PRO A 423 35.83 10.11 21.68
CA PRO A 423 37.04 9.66 20.98
C PRO A 423 37.58 10.61 19.89
N TYR A 424 38.80 10.29 19.46
CA TYR A 424 39.55 10.71 18.28
C TYR A 424 38.72 11.07 17.02
N MET A 425 39.04 12.22 16.42
CA MET A 425 38.80 12.55 15.01
C MET A 425 40.08 13.19 14.41
N PRO A 426 40.43 12.89 13.15
CA PRO A 426 41.80 13.03 12.65
C PRO A 426 42.13 14.43 12.13
N ASN A 427 43.39 14.84 12.36
CA ASN A 427 44.21 15.80 11.61
C ASN A 427 43.46 16.83 10.72
N ARG A 428 43.02 17.95 11.32
CA ARG A 428 42.89 19.22 10.58
C ARG A 428 44.09 20.10 10.90
N ARG A 429 44.96 20.30 9.90
CA ARG A 429 45.95 21.38 9.87
C ARG A 429 45.25 22.69 10.23
N ILE A 430 45.49 23.20 11.43
CA ILE A 430 45.14 24.56 11.82
C ILE A 430 46.06 25.47 10.99
N LYS A 431 45.56 25.95 9.84
CA LYS A 431 46.12 27.14 9.21
C LYS A 431 45.84 28.28 10.17
N SER A 432 46.81 28.62 11.01
CA SER A 432 46.88 29.89 11.70
C SER A 432 46.83 30.99 10.63
N ARG A 433 45.63 31.53 10.36
CA ARG A 433 45.49 32.82 9.69
C ARG A 433 46.11 33.83 10.63
N LEU A 434 47.39 34.13 10.40
CA LEU A 434 48.04 35.34 10.87
C LEU A 434 47.20 36.51 10.35
N TYR A 435 46.33 37.04 11.21
CA TYR A 435 45.70 38.32 10.93
C TYR A 435 46.81 39.38 10.86
N PRO A 436 46.77 40.29 9.87
CA PRO A 436 47.78 41.33 9.77
C PRO A 436 47.78 42.17 11.05
N PRO A 437 48.95 42.65 11.52
CA PRO A 437 49.01 43.49 12.70
C PRO A 437 48.22 44.77 12.42
N ARG A 438 47.10 44.95 13.13
CA ARG A 438 46.26 46.14 13.09
C ARG A 438 46.44 46.92 14.37
N ILE A 439 46.70 48.22 14.26
CA ILE A 439 46.90 49.11 15.41
C ILE A 439 45.69 50.02 15.49
N CYS A 440 44.97 49.95 16.62
CA CYS A 440 43.79 50.75 16.89
C CYS A 440 44.09 51.68 18.07
N ILE A 441 44.09 53.00 17.83
CA ILE A 441 44.41 54.01 18.86
C ILE A 441 43.21 54.94 19.05
N LYS A 442 42.80 55.12 20.32
CA LYS A 442 41.77 56.08 20.73
C LYS A 442 42.37 57.47 20.83
N GLN A 443 41.74 58.46 20.18
CA GLN A 443 42.19 59.86 20.21
C GLN A 443 41.16 60.72 20.95
N THR A 444 41.62 61.44 21.98
CA THR A 444 40.89 62.55 22.62
C THR A 444 41.54 63.89 22.24
N SER A 445 40.81 64.99 22.43
CA SER A 445 41.05 66.38 21.96
C SER A 445 42.45 67.00 22.16
N PHE A 446 43.38 66.29 22.79
CA PHE A 446 44.76 66.71 23.05
C PHE A 446 45.62 66.87 21.79
N PHE A 447 45.32 66.13 20.70
CA PHE A 447 46.13 66.13 19.48
C PHE A 447 45.93 67.35 18.56
N ARG A 448 44.90 68.17 18.81
CA ARG A 448 44.59 69.35 17.98
C ARG A 448 45.72 70.40 17.95
N ARG A 449 46.63 70.38 18.95
CA ARG A 449 47.76 71.31 19.05
C ARG A 449 48.91 71.05 18.05
N LEU A 450 48.99 69.86 17.45
CA LEU A 450 50.05 69.55 16.48
C LEU A 450 49.79 70.11 15.08
N PHE A 451 48.52 70.36 14.72
CA PHE A 451 48.08 70.56 13.33
C PHE A 451 47.46 71.95 13.02
N HIS A 452 47.49 72.93 13.94
CA HIS A 452 46.98 74.28 13.67
C HIS A 452 48.10 75.32 13.48
N SER A 453 48.33 75.71 12.21
CA SER A 453 48.56 77.09 11.76
C SER A 453 48.63 77.10 10.23
N ARG A 454 47.50 77.35 9.56
CA ARG A 454 47.50 78.10 8.30
C ARG A 454 46.61 79.30 8.53
#